data_AF-A0A0T6A7N5-F1
#
_entry.id   AF-A0A0T6A7N5-F1
#
_cell.length_a   1.000
_cell.length_b   1.000
_cell.length_c   1.000
_cell.angle_alpha   90.00
_cell.angle_beta   90.00
_cell.angle_gamma   90.00
#
_symmetry.space_group_name_H-M   'P 1'
#
loop_
_entity.id
_entity.type
_entity.pdbx_description
1 polymer ?
#
loop_
_entity_poly.entity_id
_entity_poly.type
_entity_poly.pdbx_seq_one_letter_code
_entity_poly.pdbx_strand_id
1 'polypeptide(L)'
;MTWVVGISDRSSPAGEVVDGEFALLVEAEGFIEADFIVSLLQAYDIPSLVKRENPYAVDARYTIGPLARHQIFVNSGDLERAREILEAEPDPRDTPSSPS
;
A
#
# COMPACT_ATOMS: atom_id res chain seq x y z
N MET A 1 -4.98 -2.66 -27.47
CA MET A 1 -6.13 -2.34 -26.61
C MET A 1 -5.61 -1.79 -25.30
N THR A 2 -5.71 -0.48 -25.09
CA THR A 2 -5.20 0.23 -23.91
C THR A 2 -6.30 0.28 -22.86
N TRP A 3 -6.08 -0.31 -21.70
CA TRP A 3 -6.93 -0.07 -20.52
C TRP A 3 -6.26 1.02 -19.70
N VAL A 4 -6.88 2.20 -19.71
CA VAL A 4 -6.62 3.27 -18.76
C VAL A 4 -7.10 2.75 -17.40
N VAL A 5 -6.19 2.57 -16.45
CA VAL A 5 -6.59 2.47 -15.04
C VAL A 5 -7.26 3.80 -14.71
N GLY A 6 -8.57 3.74 -14.51
CA GLY A 6 -9.31 4.84 -13.93
C GLY A 6 -8.74 5.10 -12.55
N ILE A 7 -7.81 6.05 -12.46
CA ILE A 7 -7.63 6.86 -11.27
C ILE A 7 -9.00 7.52 -11.09
N SER A 8 -9.86 6.88 -10.31
CA SER A 8 -11.06 7.52 -9.81
C SER A 8 -10.58 8.70 -8.99
N ASP A 9 -10.76 9.88 -9.56
CA ASP A 9 -10.67 11.18 -8.91
C ASP A 9 -11.50 11.15 -7.60
N ARG A 10 -10.83 10.81 -6.51
CA ARG A 10 -11.25 11.09 -5.14
C ARG A 10 -9.96 11.28 -4.38
N SER A 11 -9.61 12.53 -4.08
CA SER A 11 -8.41 12.99 -3.37
C SER A 11 -7.70 11.86 -2.61
N SER A 12 -6.57 11.38 -3.15
CA SER A 12 -5.78 10.34 -2.49
C SER A 12 -5.26 10.89 -1.15
N PRO A 13 -5.56 10.27 0.00
CA PRO A 13 -5.09 10.76 1.31
C PRO A 13 -3.59 10.49 1.53
N ALA A 14 -2.83 10.07 0.52
CA ALA A 14 -1.41 9.78 0.65
C ALA A 14 -0.65 11.03 1.15
N GLY A 15 -0.06 10.94 2.35
CA GLY A 15 0.55 12.06 3.07
C GLY A 15 -0.34 12.73 4.13
N GLU A 16 -1.56 12.23 4.38
CA GLU A 16 -2.36 12.65 5.52
C GLU A 16 -1.66 12.25 6.83
N VAL A 17 -1.38 13.24 7.67
CA VAL A 17 -0.76 13.03 8.98
C VAL A 17 -1.86 12.73 10.00
N VAL A 18 -1.81 11.53 10.58
CA VAL A 18 -2.68 11.09 11.67
C VAL A 18 -1.91 11.22 12.98
N ASP A 19 -2.54 11.86 13.97
CA ASP A 19 -2.00 12.09 15.32
C ASP A 19 -0.66 12.86 15.39
N GLY A 20 -0.26 13.54 14.31
CA GLY A 20 0.96 14.35 14.25
C GLY A 20 2.27 13.56 14.13
N GLU A 21 2.21 12.22 14.28
CA GLU A 21 3.38 11.35 14.32
C GLU A 21 3.44 10.38 13.13
N PHE A 22 2.29 9.97 12.60
CA PHE A 22 2.20 8.99 11.52
C PHE A 22 1.60 9.61 10.26
N ALA A 23 2.11 9.23 9.09
CA ALA A 23 1.60 9.67 7.80
C ALA A 23 1.16 8.48 6.96
N LEU A 24 0.05 8.63 6.23
CA LEU A 24 -0.39 7.62 5.29
C LEU A 24 0.62 7.50 4.15
N LEU A 25 1.19 6.31 4.00
CA LEU A 25 2.10 5.98 2.91
C LEU A 25 1.33 5.57 1.66
N VAL A 26 0.49 4.53 1.78
CA VAL A 26 -0.21 3.91 0.66
C VAL A 26 -1.47 3.16 1.12
N GLU A 27 -2.44 3.02 0.23
CA GLU A 27 -3.57 2.10 0.39
C GLU A 27 -3.35 0.87 -0.49
N ALA A 28 -3.33 -0.32 0.12
CA ALA A 28 -3.16 -1.59 -0.56
C ALA A 28 -4.49 -2.34 -0.71
N GLU A 29 -4.69 -2.96 -1.88
CA GLU A 29 -5.86 -3.76 -2.22
C GLU A 29 -5.62 -5.23 -1.89
N GLY A 30 -6.14 -5.67 -0.74
CA GLY A 30 -6.05 -7.04 -0.29
C GLY A 30 -4.81 -7.34 0.56
N PHE A 31 -4.79 -8.56 1.10
CA PHE A 31 -3.83 -8.96 2.12
C PHE A 31 -2.41 -9.14 1.59
N ILE A 32 -2.25 -9.70 0.39
CA ILE A 32 -0.93 -10.05 -0.17
C ILE A 32 -0.11 -8.80 -0.46
N GLU A 33 -0.71 -7.79 -1.10
CA GLU A 33 -0.05 -6.52 -1.38
C GLU A 33 0.34 -5.79 -0.10
N ALA A 34 -0.57 -5.75 0.88
CA ALA A 34 -0.29 -5.13 2.16
C ALA A 34 0.86 -5.83 2.92
N ASP A 35 0.88 -7.16 2.93
CA ASP A 35 1.92 -7.96 3.58
C ASP A 35 3.30 -7.77 2.91
N PHE A 36 3.32 -7.69 1.58
CA PHE A 36 4.53 -7.38 0.82
C PHE A 36 5.10 -6.00 1.19
N ILE A 37 4.25 -4.96 1.18
CA ILE A 37 4.68 -3.59 1.51
C ILE A 37 5.22 -3.51 2.94
N VAL A 38 4.54 -4.14 3.91
CA VAL A 38 4.99 -4.18 5.31
C VAL A 38 6.34 -4.87 5.43
N SER A 39 6.50 -6.03 4.77
CA SER A 39 7.74 -6.79 4.78
C SER A 39 8.90 -5.99 4.17
N LEU A 40 8.63 -5.26 3.08
CA LEU A 40 9.60 -4.39 2.44
C LEU A 40 10.05 -3.26 3.36
N LEU A 41 9.11 -2.54 3.98
CA LEU A 41 9.44 -1.47 4.94
C LEU A 41 10.26 -2.00 6.13
N GLN A 42 9.90 -3.19 6.63
CA GLN A 42 10.65 -3.84 7.70
C GLN A 42 12.08 -4.18 7.29
N ALA A 43 12.33 -4.62 6.05
CA ALA A 43 13.68 -4.90 5.55
C ALA A 43 14.58 -3.65 5.49
N TYR A 44 13.98 -2.46 5.45
CA TYR A 44 14.69 -1.17 5.49
C TYR A 44 14.65 -0.48 6.87
N ASP A 45 14.28 -1.23 7.92
CA ASP A 45 14.15 -0.76 9.31
C ASP A 45 13.15 0.41 9.48
N ILE A 46 12.09 0.45 8.66
CA ILE A 46 11.02 1.45 8.75
C ILE A 46 9.81 0.83 9.47
N PRO A 47 9.48 1.27 10.70
CA PRO A 47 8.27 0.84 11.40
C PRO A 47 7.01 1.27 10.64
N SER A 48 6.02 0.37 10.55
CA SER A 48 4.74 0.65 9.88
C SER A 48 3.54 0.22 10.71
N LEU A 49 2.43 0.94 10.53
CA LEU A 49 1.12 0.62 11.09
C LEU A 49 0.16 0.25 9.96
N VAL A 50 -0.61 -0.82 10.13
CA VAL A 50 -1.59 -1.26 9.13
C VAL A 50 -2.99 -1.16 9.72
N LYS A 51 -3.81 -0.29 9.15
CA LYS A 51 -5.24 -0.22 9.44
C LYS A 51 -6.01 -1.00 8.38
N ARG A 52 -6.79 -1.99 8.81
CA ARG A 52 -7.65 -2.78 7.93
C ARG A 52 -9.05 -2.20 7.91
N GLU A 53 -9.51 -1.73 6.76
CA GLU A 53 -10.91 -1.41 6.54
C GLU A 53 -11.60 -2.65 5.96
N ASN A 54 -12.25 -3.42 6.84
CA ASN A 54 -13.11 -4.51 6.43
C ASN A 54 -14.58 -4.03 6.45
N PRO A 55 -15.22 -3.79 5.29
CA PRO A 55 -16.63 -3.39 5.24
C PRO A 55 -17.60 -4.51 5.67
N TYR A 56 -17.11 -5.75 5.84
CA TYR A 56 -17.87 -6.90 6.31
C TYR A 56 -17.30 -7.38 7.64
N ALA A 57 -17.57 -6.63 8.71
CA ALA A 57 -17.26 -6.99 10.09
C ALA A 57 -18.11 -8.18 10.60
N VAL A 58 -18.05 -9.30 9.89
CA VAL A 58 -18.58 -10.62 10.32
C VAL A 58 -17.45 -11.62 10.21
N ASP A 59 -16.57 -11.61 11.21
CA ASP A 59 -15.72 -12.74 11.63
C ASP A 59 -15.00 -13.52 10.51
N ALA A 60 -14.72 -12.86 9.38
CA ALA A 60 -14.09 -13.47 8.24
C ALA A 60 -12.59 -13.50 8.52
N ARG A 61 -12.14 -14.63 9.07
CA ARG A 61 -10.69 -14.93 9.25
C ARG A 61 -9.90 -14.77 7.96
N TYR A 62 -10.58 -14.86 6.81
CA TYR A 62 -10.03 -14.69 5.46
C TYR A 62 -11.05 -13.95 4.58
N THR A 63 -10.64 -12.85 3.96
CA THR A 63 -11.37 -12.21 2.86
C THR A 63 -10.61 -12.48 1.57
N ILE A 64 -11.27 -13.14 0.61
CA ILE A 64 -10.71 -13.38 -0.72
C ILE A 64 -11.21 -12.26 -1.63
N GLY A 65 -10.30 -11.43 -2.13
CA GLY A 65 -10.56 -10.48 -3.22
C GLY A 65 -10.31 -8.99 -2.87
N PRO A 66 -10.51 -8.09 -3.86
CA PRO A 66 -10.20 -6.65 -3.85
C PRO A 66 -11.03 -5.80 -2.86
N LEU A 67 -11.64 -6.44 -1.86
CA LEU A 67 -12.60 -5.83 -0.94
C LEU A 67 -12.02 -5.49 0.44
N ALA A 68 -10.79 -5.93 0.73
CA ALA A 68 -10.11 -5.58 1.98
C ALA A 68 -9.09 -4.46 1.70
N ARG A 69 -9.45 -3.23 2.04
CA ARG A 69 -8.54 -2.08 1.93
C ARG A 69 -7.64 -2.00 3.15
N HIS A 70 -6.35 -1.86 2.91
CA HIS A 70 -5.33 -1.76 3.95
C HIS A 70 -4.65 -0.41 3.82
N GLN A 71 -4.81 0.44 4.83
CA GLN A 71 -4.09 1.71 4.91
C GLN A 71 -2.79 1.48 5.67
N ILE A 72 -1.67 1.80 5.05
CA ILE A 72 -0.33 1.62 5.62
C ILE A 72 0.22 2.99 5.98
N PHE A 73 0.59 3.15 7.24
CA PHE A 73 1.16 4.38 7.79
C PHE A 73 2.59 4.15 8.24
N VAL A 74 3.41 5.19 8.15
CA VAL A 74 4.79 5.22 8.66
C VAL A 74 4.98 6.46 9.53
N ASN A 75 6.08 6.57 10.27
CA ASN A 75 6.40 7.83 10.93
C ASN A 75 6.51 8.95 9.89
N SER A 76 6.01 10.15 10.20
CA SER A 76 6.03 11.28 9.28
C SER A 76 7.44 11.66 8.82
N GLY A 77 8.46 11.46 9.67
CA GLY A 77 9.87 11.66 9.33
C GLY A 77 10.45 10.65 8.34
N ASP A 78 9.83 9.48 8.21
CA ASP A 78 10.26 8.40 7.31
C ASP A 78 9.44 8.36 6.00
N LEU A 79 8.42 9.22 5.86
CA LEU A 79 7.48 9.18 4.74
C LEU A 79 8.16 9.27 3.36
N GLU A 80 9.06 10.23 3.18
CA GLU A 80 9.75 10.43 1.90
C GLU A 80 10.63 9.22 1.57
N ARG A 81 11.40 8.74 2.55
CA ARG A 81 12.24 7.56 2.40
C ARG A 81 11.42 6.31 2.08
N ALA A 82 10.28 6.12 2.74
CA ALA A 82 9.38 5.01 2.49
C ALA A 82 8.78 5.06 1.08
N ARG A 83 8.46 6.25 0.57
CA ARG A 83 8.00 6.45 -0.82
C ARG A 83 9.09 6.08 -1.83
N GLU A 84 10.32 6.56 -1.61
CA GLU A 84 11.45 6.23 -2.48
C GLU A 84 11.69 4.72 -2.58
N ILE A 85 11.57 3.99 -1.46
CA ILE A 85 11.71 2.53 -1.43
C ILE A 85 10.59 1.86 -2.26
N LEU A 86 9.34 2.31 -2.11
CA LEU A 86 8.22 1.76 -2.87
C LEU A 86 8.31 2.05 -4.37
N GLU A 87 8.81 3.21 -4.76
CA GLU A 87 9.00 3.59 -6.17
C GLU A 87 10.21 2.89 -6.80
N ALA A 88 11.23 2.55 -6.02
CA ALA A 88 12.43 1.89 -6.50
C ALA A 88 12.25 0.38 -6.74
N GLU A 89 11.29 -0.26 -6.07
CA GLU A 89 11.00 -1.67 -6.29
C GLU A 89 10.13 -1.86 -7.55
N PRO A 90 10.52 -2.77 -8.46
CA PRO A 90 9.74 -3.05 -9.65
C PRO A 90 8.36 -3.61 -9.27
N ASP A 91 7.31 -3.21 -9.99
CA ASP A 91 5.98 -3.83 -9.83
C ASP A 91 6.16 -5.34 -10.04
N PRO A 92 5.68 -6.21 -9.14
CA PRO A 92 5.79 -7.66 -9.32
C PRO A 92 5.12 -8.19 -10.60
N ARG A 93 4.38 -7.34 -11.33
CA ARG A 93 3.78 -7.60 -12.64
C ARG A 93 4.60 -7.07 -13.83
N ASP A 94 5.64 -6.27 -13.59
CA ASP A 94 6.61 -5.86 -14.60
C ASP A 94 7.56 -7.03 -14.91
N THR A 95 7.04 -8.07 -15.56
CA THR A 95 7.91 -9.04 -16.23
C THR A 95 8.72 -8.30 -17.29
N PRO A 96 10.05 -8.49 -17.38
CA PRO A 96 10.85 -7.91 -18.46
C PRO A 96 10.26 -8.38 -19.78
N SER A 97 9.70 -7.43 -20.54
CA SER A 97 9.25 -7.69 -21.90
C SER A 97 10.42 -8.29 -22.66
N SER A 98 10.33 -9.58 -23.01
CA SER A 98 11.37 -10.25 -23.79
C SER A 98 11.64 -9.43 -25.05
N PRO A 99 12.89 -9.02 -25.32
CA PRO A 99 13.21 -8.37 -26.58
C PRO A 99 12.96 -9.40 -27.70
N SER A 100 12.05 -9.06 -28.61
CA SER A 100 11.83 -9.79 -29.86
C SER A 100 12.90 -9.46 -30.89
#